data_AF-A0A961JP14-F1
#
_entry.id   AF-A0A961JP14-F1
#
_cell.length_a   1.000
_cell.length_b   1.000
_cell.length_c   1.000
_cell.angle_alpha   90.00
_cell.angle_beta   90.00
_cell.angle_gamma   90.00
#
_symmetry.space_group_name_H-M   'P 1'
#
loop_
_entity.id
_entity.type
_entity.pdbx_description
1 polymer ?
#
loop_
_entity_poly.entity_id
_entity_poly.type
_entity_poly.pdbx_seq_one_letter_code
_entity_poly.pdbx_strand_id
1 'polypeptide(L)' 'MNAFTDTPKTREVTDPWQGFTAGAWRDTIDVRGFIQENYTPYEGDAGFLAGPTARTAKLWQDIAA' A
#
# COMPACT_ATOMS: atom_id res chain seq x y z
N MET A 1 21.67 6.15 -38.79
CA MET A 1 22.30 6.09 -37.47
C MET A 1 21.28 6.63 -36.48
N ASN A 2 20.45 5.77 -35.88
CA ASN A 2 19.44 6.22 -34.91
C ASN A 2 19.91 5.80 -33.52
N ALA A 3 20.31 6.80 -32.73
CA ALA A 3 20.66 6.62 -31.34
C ALA A 3 19.37 6.34 -30.56
N PHE A 4 19.18 5.08 -30.16
CA PHE A 4 18.25 4.74 -29.08
C PHE A 4 18.90 5.22 -27.78
N THR A 5 18.64 6.46 -27.40
CA THR A 5 18.89 6.91 -26.03
C THR A 5 17.81 6.30 -25.15
N ASP A 6 18.09 5.10 -24.64
CA ASP A 6 17.33 4.54 -23.53
C ASP A 6 17.71 5.35 -22.29
N THR A 7 16.91 6.38 -21.99
CA THR A 7 17.09 7.18 -20.78
C THR A 7 16.86 6.26 -19.59
N PRO A 8 17.85 6.04 -18.71
CA PRO A 8 17.64 5.22 -17.53
C PRO A 8 16.52 5.85 -16.71
N LYS A 9 15.44 5.09 -16.47
CA LYS A 9 14.39 5.46 -15.53
C LYS A 9 15.02 5.42 -14.13
N THR A 10 15.52 6.57 -13.66
CA THR A 10 15.93 6.71 -12.26
C THR A 10 14.72 6.39 -11.41
N ARG A 11 14.80 5.30 -10.63
CA ARG A 11 13.77 4.97 -9.66
C ARG A 11 13.85 6.04 -8.57
N GLU A 12 12.94 7.00 -8.60
CA GLU A 12 12.70 7.91 -7.49
C GLU A 12 12.55 7.05 -6.22
N VAL A 13 13.52 7.14 -5.32
CA VAL A 13 13.47 6.40 -4.06
C VAL A 13 12.61 7.23 -3.13
N THR A 14 11.29 7.06 -3.26
CA THR A 14 10.35 7.56 -2.25
C THR A 14 10.62 6.80 -0.96
N ASP A 15 10.76 7.52 0.16
CA ASP A 15 10.81 6.92 1.48
C ASP A 15 9.50 6.13 1.68
N PRO A 16 9.56 4.78 1.80
CA PRO A 16 8.35 3.98 1.99
C PRO A 16 7.64 4.32 3.30
N TRP A 17 8.32 5.02 4.22
CA TRP A 17 7.80 5.42 5.52
C TRP A 17 7.31 6.88 5.58
N GLN A 18 7.25 7.55 4.43
CA GLN A 18 6.76 8.92 4.35
C GLN A 18 5.31 9.02 4.87
N GLY A 19 5.08 9.94 5.81
CA GLY A 19 3.76 10.17 6.41
C GLY A 19 3.45 9.35 7.67
N PHE A 20 4.29 8.39 8.05
CA PHE A 20 4.17 7.68 9.32
C PHE A 20 4.93 8.37 10.45
N THR A 21 4.33 8.41 11.64
CA THR A 21 4.93 8.82 12.91
C THR A 21 6.17 7.99 13.21
N ALA A 22 7.32 8.65 13.40
CA ALA A 22 8.58 7.99 13.73
C ALA A 22 8.58 7.43 15.16
N GLY A 23 9.29 6.33 15.36
CA GLY A 23 9.46 5.66 16.64
C GLY A 23 10.55 4.59 16.56
N ALA A 24 10.74 3.82 17.64
CA ALA A 24 11.78 2.78 17.74
C ALA A 24 11.71 1.71 16.62
N TRP A 25 10.53 1.56 16.00
CA TRP A 25 10.30 0.69 14.85
C TRP A 25 11.10 1.07 13.60
N ARG A 26 11.61 2.31 13.49
CA ARG A 26 12.47 2.73 12.37
C ARG A 26 13.88 2.14 12.45
N ASP A 27 14.36 1.85 13.65
CA ASP A 27 15.73 1.40 13.90
C ASP A 27 15.80 -0.08 14.32
N THR A 28 14.66 -0.68 14.68
CA THR A 28 14.57 -2.07 15.18
C THR A 28 13.36 -2.78 14.59
N ILE A 29 13.38 -4.12 14.60
CA ILE A 29 12.21 -4.92 14.18
C ILE A 29 11.15 -4.84 15.29
N ASP A 30 10.26 -3.85 15.19
CA ASP A 30 9.16 -3.62 16.13
C ASP A 30 7.85 -3.29 15.41
N VAL A 31 7.20 -4.33 14.87
CA VAL A 31 5.90 -4.19 14.19
C VAL A 31 4.81 -3.68 15.14
N ARG A 32 4.88 -4.03 16.43
CA ARG A 32 3.91 -3.60 17.45
C ARG A 32 3.97 -2.08 17.63
N GLY A 33 5.19 -1.53 17.79
CA GLY A 33 5.41 -0.09 17.88
C GLY A 33 4.92 0.64 16.63
N PHE A 34 5.22 0.13 15.44
CA PHE A 34 4.70 0.73 14.19
C PHE A 34 3.18 0.84 14.19
N ILE A 35 2.46 -0.25 14.51
CA ILE A 35 1.00 -0.26 14.52
C ILE A 35 0.48 0.75 15.54
N GLN A 36 0.98 0.72 16.78
CA GLN A 36 0.49 1.59 17.85
C GLN A 36 0.64 3.08 17.55
N GLU A 37 1.74 3.48 16.89
CA GLU A 37 2.02 4.88 16.58
C GLU A 37 1.27 5.40 15.33
N ASN A 38 0.72 4.51 14.50
CA ASN A 38 0.23 4.88 13.16
C ASN A 38 -1.18 4.42 12.81
N TYR A 39 -1.83 3.59 13.63
CA TYR A 39 -3.22 3.19 13.39
C TYR A 39 -4.19 4.29 13.84
N THR A 40 -5.26 4.46 13.06
CA THR A 40 -6.41 5.27 13.46
C THR A 40 -7.53 4.30 13.86
N PRO A 41 -7.91 4.23 15.16
CA PRO A 41 -9.11 3.50 15.56
C PRO A 41 -10.32 3.95 14.75
N TYR A 42 -11.09 3.00 14.23
CA TYR A 42 -12.35 3.29 13.55
C TYR A 42 -13.50 2.72 14.37
N GLU A 43 -14.32 3.60 14.95
CA GLU A 43 -15.47 3.27 15.80
C GLU A 43 -16.82 3.54 15.09
N GLY A 44 -16.77 3.82 13.79
CA GLY A 44 -17.95 4.03 12.95
C GLY A 44 -18.62 2.72 12.50
N ASP A 45 -19.53 2.82 11.53
CA ASP A 45 -20.28 1.69 11.01
C ASP A 45 -19.80 1.22 9.62
N ALA A 46 -20.55 0.28 9.03
CA ALA A 46 -20.25 -0.28 7.72
C ALA A 46 -20.62 0.65 6.54
N GLY A 47 -21.09 1.87 6.77
CA GLY A 47 -21.59 2.76 5.73
C GLY A 47 -20.56 3.22 4.70
N PHE A 48 -19.27 3.18 5.04
CA PHE A 48 -18.18 3.53 4.11
C PHE A 48 -17.80 2.39 3.15
N LEU A 49 -18.29 1.17 3.38
CA LEU A 49 -17.89 0.00 2.60
C LEU A 49 -18.34 0.13 1.14
N ALA A 50 -17.41 -0.11 0.22
CA ALA A 50 -17.69 -0.19 -1.21
C ALA A 50 -17.85 -1.65 -1.64
N GLY A 51 -18.72 -1.88 -2.63
CA GLY A 51 -18.89 -3.20 -3.27
C GLY A 51 -17.66 -3.63 -4.09
N PRO A 52 -17.60 -4.90 -4.51
CA PRO A 52 -16.49 -5.41 -5.32
C PRO A 52 -16.45 -4.75 -6.69
N THR A 53 -15.24 -4.64 -7.25
CA THR A 53 -15.08 -4.19 -8.64
C THR A 53 -15.52 -5.28 -9.62
N ALA A 54 -15.85 -4.89 -10.86
CA ALA A 54 -16.18 -5.83 -11.93
C ALA A 54 -15.06 -6.86 -12.18
N ARG A 55 -13.78 -6.44 -12.09
CA ARG A 55 -12.64 -7.37 -12.22
C ARG A 55 -12.62 -8.40 -11.10
N THR A 56 -12.86 -7.97 -9.86
CA THR A 56 -12.92 -8.85 -8.69
C THR A 56 -14.06 -9.87 -8.83
N ALA A 57 -15.25 -9.42 -9.23
CA ALA A 57 -16.41 -10.28 -9.41
C ALA A 57 -16.18 -11.33 -10.51
N LYS A 58 -15.59 -10.93 -11.65
CA LYS A 58 -15.24 -11.83 -12.76
C LYS A 58 -14.24 -12.90 -12.32
N LEU A 59 -13.16 -12.51 -11.63
CA LEU A 59 -12.16 -13.47 -11.14
C LEU A 59 -12.78 -14.48 -10.18
N TRP A 60 -13.66 -14.03 -9.29
CA TRP A 60 -14.35 -14.91 -8.35
C TRP A 60 -15.26 -15.92 -9.06
N GLN A 61 -15.97 -15.50 -10.12
CA GLN A 61 -16.80 -16.39 -10.94
C GLN A 61 -15.95 -17.46 -11.66
N ASP A 62 -14.77 -17.09 -12.15
CA ASP A 62 -13.91 -18.01 -12.91
C ASP A 62 -13.31 -19.12 -12.05
N ILE A 63 -13.06 -18.86 -10.76
CA ILE A 63 -12.48 -19.84 -9.83
C ILE A 63 -13.53 -20.64 -9.06
N ALA A 64 -14.76 -20.14 -8.99
CA ALA A 64 -15.87 -20.81 -8.32
C ALA A 64 -16.67 -21.75 -9.25
N ALA A 65 -16.35 -21.75 -10.55
CA ALA A 65 -16.88 -22.65 -11.57
C ALA A 65 -16.12 -23.98 -11.61
#